data_AF-A0A7J9CQD2-F1
#
_entry.id   AF-A0A7J9CQD2-F1
#
_cell.length_a   1.000
_cell.length_b   1.000
_cell.length_c   1.000
_cell.angle_alpha   90.00
_cell.angle_beta   90.00
_cell.angle_gamma   90.00
#
_symmetry.space_group_name_H-M   'P 1'
#
loop_
_entity.id
_entity.type
_entity.pdbx_description
1 polymer ?
#
loop_
_entity_poly.entity_id
_entity_poly.type
_entity_poly.pdbx_seq_one_letter_code
_entity_poly.pdbx_strand_id
1 'polypeptide(L)' 'MASNIYDYRFMLAGTPLGYQFEPTNVELIQYYLLKKVNGEPLPYNFISKYKMYGDQGKEPWK' A
#
# COMPACT_ATOMS: atom_id res chain seq x y z
N MET A 1 -8.80 -16.92 4.79
CA MET A 1 -8.52 -15.87 3.79
C MET A 1 -9.59 -14.79 3.84
N ALA A 2 -9.59 -13.98 4.90
CA ALA A 2 -10.49 -12.85 5.06
C ALA A 2 -9.76 -11.83 5.95
N SER A 3 -8.98 -10.92 5.35
CA SER A 3 -8.19 -9.96 6.14
C SER A 3 -7.74 -8.72 5.37
N ASN A 4 -8.55 -8.21 4.44
CA ASN A 4 -8.22 -6.95 3.75
C ASN A 4 -9.26 -5.87 4.05
N ILE A 5 -10.54 -6.10 3.75
CA ILE A 5 -11.56 -5.05 3.89
C ILE A 5 -11.78 -4.57 5.34
N TYR A 6 -11.72 -5.46 6.33
CA TYR A 6 -11.95 -5.07 7.73
C TYR A 6 -10.80 -4.28 8.34
N ASP A 7 -9.56 -4.54 7.89
CA ASP A 7 -8.35 -3.88 8.38
C ASP A 7 -8.30 -2.41 7.90
N TYR A 8 -8.64 -2.17 6.63
CA TYR A 8 -8.72 -0.81 6.08
C TYR A 8 -9.86 0.01 6.71
N ARG A 9 -11.00 -0.60 7.02
CA ARG A 9 -12.13 0.10 7.69
C ARG A 9 -11.76 0.53 9.11
N PHE A 10 -11.00 -0.28 9.84
CA PHE A 10 -10.53 0.06 11.17
C PHE A 10 -9.48 1.17 11.15
N MET A 11 -8.55 1.14 10.18
CA MET A 11 -7.53 2.18 9.99
C MET A 11 -8.14 3.54 9.58
N LEU A 12 -9.17 3.55 8.71
CA LEU A 12 -9.83 4.78 8.27
C LEU A 12 -10.72 5.41 9.35
N ALA A 13 -11.25 4.61 10.29
CA ALA A 13 -12.13 5.11 11.36
C ALA A 13 -11.43 6.07 12.35
N GLY A 14 -10.10 5.99 12.47
CA GLY A 14 -9.30 6.87 13.33
C GLY A 14 -8.55 7.99 12.59
N THR A 15 -8.70 8.07 11.26
CA THR A 15 -7.95 8.99 10.42
C THR A 15 -8.72 10.31 10.26
N PRO A 16 -8.11 11.48 10.54
CA PRO A 16 -8.77 12.76 10.35
C PRO A 16 -9.24 12.98 8.92
N LEU A 17 -10.36 13.69 8.76
CA LEU A 17 -10.82 14.13 7.44
C LEU A 17 -9.73 14.97 6.77
N GLY A 18 -9.43 14.64 5.51
CA GLY A 18 -8.40 15.31 4.73
C GLY A 18 -7.00 14.74 4.88
N TYR A 19 -6.76 13.78 5.79
CA TYR A 19 -5.49 13.04 5.81
C TYR A 19 -5.38 12.15 4.57
N GLN A 20 -4.27 12.29 3.85
CA GLN A 20 -4.02 11.57 2.61
C GLN A 20 -2.65 10.90 2.66
N PHE A 21 -2.50 9.84 1.87
CA PHE A 21 -1.22 9.19 1.65
C PHE A 21 -0.42 9.99 0.62
N GLU A 22 0.39 10.94 1.11
CA GLU A 22 1.25 11.81 0.28
C GLU A 22 2.72 11.72 0.74
N PRO A 23 3.37 10.55 0.61
CA PRO A 23 4.77 10.40 1.01
C PRO A 23 5.72 11.11 0.04
N THR A 24 6.84 11.59 0.55
CA THR A 24 7.98 12.03 -0.26
C THR A 24 8.69 10.84 -0.92
N ASN A 25 9.51 11.11 -1.95
CA ASN A 25 10.34 10.09 -2.60
C ASN A 25 11.26 9.37 -1.60
N VAL A 26 11.81 10.11 -0.63
CA VAL A 26 12.70 9.55 0.40
C VAL A 26 11.92 8.59 1.30
N GLU A 27 10.72 8.97 1.73
CA GLU A 27 9.87 8.13 2.57
C GLU A 27 9.41 6.87 1.84
N LEU A 28 9.05 6.97 0.55
CA LEU A 28 8.70 5.81 -0.28
C LEU A 28 9.85 4.79 -0.33
N ILE A 29 11.08 5.25 -0.51
CA ILE A 29 12.25 4.36 -0.59
C ILE A 29 12.56 3.77 0.80
N GLN A 30 12.73 4.63 1.80
CA GLN A 30 13.23 4.24 3.12
C GLN A 30 12.22 3.40 3.90
N TYR A 31 10.96 3.82 3.93
CA TYR A 31 9.96 3.22 4.82
C TYR A 31 9.05 2.19 4.15
N TYR A 32 9.05 2.11 2.81
CA TYR A 32 8.21 1.13 2.10
C TYR A 32 9.04 0.16 1.26
N LEU A 33 9.83 0.64 0.30
CA LEU A 33 10.51 -0.25 -0.63
C LEU A 33 11.63 -1.04 0.04
N LEU A 34 12.56 -0.37 0.74
CA LEU A 34 13.69 -1.03 1.40
C LEU A 34 13.23 -2.02 2.46
N LYS A 35 12.26 -1.62 3.29
CA LYS A 35 11.66 -2.50 4.30
C LYS A 35 11.09 -3.76 3.69
N LYS A 36 10.33 -3.63 2.58
CA LYS A 36 9.77 -4.76 1.86
C LYS A 36 10.83 -5.71 1.30
N VAL A 37 11.91 -5.16 0.74
CA VAL A 37 13.03 -5.97 0.20
C VAL A 37 13.78 -6.70 1.31
N ASN A 38 13.94 -6.07 2.48
CA ASN A 38 14.60 -6.65 3.65
C ASN A 38 13.70 -7.60 4.46
N GLY A 39 12.42 -7.75 4.12
CA GLY A 39 11.47 -8.54 4.88
C GLY A 39 11.06 -7.92 6.23
N GLU A 40 11.29 -6.63 6.41
CA GLU A 40 10.90 -5.88 7.60
C GLU A 40 9.39 -5.57 7.59
N PRO A 41 8.77 -5.43 8.77
CA PRO A 41 7.37 -5.02 8.86
C PRO A 41 7.17 -3.61 8.26
N LEU A 42 6.16 -3.48 7.40
CA LEU A 42 5.75 -2.19 6.85
C LEU A 42 4.91 -1.42 7.88
N PRO A 43 5.03 -0.08 7.95
CA PRO A 43 4.27 0.72 8.91
C PRO A 43 2.77 0.54 8.75
N TYR A 44 2.30 0.36 7.51
CA TYR A 44 0.92 0.02 7.19
C TYR A 44 0.87 -0.77 5.86
N ASN A 45 0.08 -1.83 5.78
CA ASN A 45 -0.02 -2.67 4.58
C ASN A 45 -0.99 -2.10 3.52
N PHE A 46 -0.96 -0.78 3.30
CA PHE A 46 -1.78 -0.11 2.28
C PHE A 46 -1.36 -0.49 0.86
N ILE A 47 -0.08 -0.81 0.65
CA ILE A 47 0.48 -1.09 -0.67
C ILE A 47 0.28 -2.57 -1.00
N SER A 48 -0.78 -2.86 -1.74
CA SER A 48 -1.08 -4.21 -2.21
C SER A 48 -0.03 -4.75 -3.19
N LYS A 49 0.34 -6.02 -3.07
CA LYS A 49 1.16 -6.71 -4.08
C LYS A 49 0.29 -6.99 -5.31
N TYR A 50 0.62 -6.37 -6.44
CA TYR A 50 -0.13 -6.54 -7.69
C TYR A 50 0.83 -6.84 -8.86
N LYS A 51 0.46 -7.79 -9.71
CA LYS A 51 1.20 -8.06 -10.96
C LYS A 51 0.73 -7.05 -12.01
N MET A 52 1.43 -5.92 -12.08
CA MET A 52 1.13 -4.82 -13.01
C MET A 52 1.46 -5.17 -14.47
N TYR A 53 2.53 -5.94 -14.71
CA TYR A 53 3.00 -6.31 -16.05
C TYR A 53 2.84 -7.82 -16.30
N GLY A 54 2.37 -8.25 -17.49
CA GLY A 54 2.18 -9.66 -17.87
C GLY A 54 1.27 -9.88 -19.09
N ASP A 55 0.94 -11.15 -19.38
CA ASP A 55 0.15 -11.55 -20.53
C ASP A 55 -1.26 -10.94 -20.53
N GLN A 56 -1.55 -10.25 -21.64
CA GLN A 56 -2.79 -9.61 -22.05
C GLN A 56 -3.15 -8.30 -21.33
N GLY A 57 -2.70 -7.18 -21.93
CA GLY A 57 -3.50 -5.95 -22.06
C GLY A 57 -4.18 -5.44 -20.80
N LYS A 58 -3.54 -5.53 -19.64
CA LYS A 58 -4.06 -4.91 -18.42
C LYS A 58 -3.87 -3.41 -18.56
N GLU A 59 -4.93 -2.78 -19.05
CA GLU A 59 -4.97 -1.34 -19.17
C GLU A 59 -4.81 -0.68 -17.79
N PRO A 60 -4.08 0.43 -17.67
CA PRO A 60 -3.84 1.10 -16.38
C PRO A 60 -5.11 1.50 -15.60
N TRP A 61 -6.26 1.56 -16.28
CA TRP A 61 -7.57 1.89 -15.70
C TRP A 61 -8.45 0.67 -15.37
N LYS A 62 -7.94 -0.55 -15.54
CA LYS A 62 -8.64 -1.82 -15.30
C LYS A 62 -8.06 -2.56 -14.10
#